data_AF-A0A2A5VZU3-F1
#
_entry.id   AF-A0A2A5VZU3-F1
#
_cell.length_a   1.000
_cell.length_b   1.000
_cell.length_c   1.000
_cell.angle_alpha   90.00
_cell.angle_beta   90.00
_cell.angle_gamma   90.00
#
_symmetry.space_group_name_H-M   'P 1'
#
loop_
_entity.id
_entity.type
_entity.pdbx_description
1 polymer ?
#
loop_
_entity_poly.entity_id
_entity_poly.type
_entity_poly.pdbx_seq_one_letter_code
_entity_poly.pdbx_strand_id
1 'polypeptide(L)'
;MLLLIVALVGMYFTHIPGRPFFALAMKPLFAVGEVGFWVLVISMRADVCDWDEYNTGRRREGTISAAANWTIKLTISAAILLGGIMLEHYVAFDNNLPQGAEQMPGTMDRLLLAYTMPPIIALIVALFLIAKYPLTEKCMTKVRAELEQRRGKTVDT
;
A
#
# COMPACT_ATOMS: atom_id res chain seq x y z
N MET A 1 -9.69 -0.68 2.54
CA MET A 1 -8.78 -0.16 3.59
C MET A 1 -9.20 -0.54 5.00
N LEU A 2 -10.45 -0.30 5.44
CA LEU A 2 -10.90 -0.74 6.77
C LEU A 2 -10.76 -2.26 6.99
N LEU A 3 -11.08 -3.07 5.96
CA LEU A 3 -10.86 -4.52 5.99
C LEU A 3 -9.39 -4.92 6.19
N LEU A 4 -8.43 -4.15 5.66
CA LEU A 4 -7.00 -4.39 5.86
C LEU A 4 -6.58 -4.12 7.30
N ILE A 5 -7.10 -3.05 7.89
CA ILE A 5 -6.83 -2.69 9.29
C ILE A 5 -7.39 -3.79 10.20
N VAL A 6 -8.63 -4.23 9.95
CA VAL A 6 -9.25 -5.34 10.71
C VAL A 6 -8.45 -6.63 10.55
N ALA A 7 -7.98 -6.95 9.35
CA ALA A 7 -7.15 -8.13 9.11
C ALA A 7 -5.79 -8.06 9.81
N LEU A 8 -5.13 -6.90 9.83
CA LEU A 8 -3.84 -6.69 10.52
C LEU A 8 -3.99 -6.77 12.04
N VAL A 9 -5.04 -6.17 12.60
CA VAL A 9 -5.37 -6.28 14.03
C VAL A 9 -5.73 -7.73 14.36
N GLY A 10 -6.51 -8.41 13.51
CA GLY A 10 -6.81 -9.84 13.66
C GLY A 10 -5.56 -10.72 13.59
N MET A 11 -4.58 -10.39 12.73
CA MET A 11 -3.29 -11.10 12.66
C MET A 11 -2.47 -10.95 13.95
N TYR A 12 -2.51 -9.77 14.59
CA TYR A 12 -1.85 -9.54 15.87
C TYR A 12 -2.40 -10.46 16.97
N PHE A 13 -3.73 -10.62 17.06
CA PHE A 13 -4.37 -11.50 18.05
C PHE A 13 -4.28 -12.99 17.71
N THR A 14 -4.13 -13.36 16.44
CA THR A 14 -4.12 -14.77 15.99
C THR A 14 -2.72 -15.37 15.89
N HIS A 15 -1.65 -14.56 15.99
CA HIS A 15 -0.29 -15.07 16.15
C HIS A 15 -0.03 -15.52 17.59
N ILE A 16 -0.35 -16.78 17.86
CA ILE A 16 -0.01 -17.44 19.13
C ILE A 16 1.18 -18.39 18.89
N PRO A 17 2.27 -18.29 19.69
CA PRO A 17 3.38 -19.22 19.60
C PRO A 17 2.91 -20.67 19.76
N GLY A 18 3.28 -21.55 18.84
CA GLY A 18 2.96 -22.98 18.89
C GLY A 18 1.70 -23.42 18.12
N ARG A 19 0.92 -22.51 17.52
CA ARG A 19 -0.22 -22.88 16.64
C ARG A 19 -0.29 -22.03 15.37
N PRO A 20 0.59 -22.26 14.38
CA PRO A 20 0.70 -21.44 13.17
C PRO A 20 -0.57 -21.44 12.29
N PHE A 21 -1.42 -22.46 12.41
CA PHE A 21 -2.67 -22.54 11.65
C PHE A 21 -3.67 -21.42 11.97
N PHE A 22 -3.68 -20.89 13.21
CA PHE A 22 -4.57 -19.77 13.56
C PHE A 22 -4.14 -18.45 12.90
N ALA A 23 -2.84 -18.24 12.69
CA ALA A 23 -2.32 -17.10 11.94
C ALA A 23 -2.73 -17.12 10.46
N LEU A 24 -3.00 -18.31 9.90
CA LEU A 24 -3.47 -18.45 8.52
C LEU A 24 -4.95 -18.08 8.35
N ALA A 25 -5.75 -18.11 9.42
CA ALA A 25 -7.18 -17.84 9.34
C ALA A 25 -7.50 -16.42 8.87
N MET A 26 -6.65 -15.44 9.19
CA MET A 26 -6.84 -14.03 8.81
C MET A 26 -6.21 -13.67 7.46
N LYS A 27 -5.37 -14.52 6.88
CA LYS A 27 -4.71 -14.26 5.58
C LYS A 27 -5.67 -14.08 4.41
N PRO A 28 -6.75 -14.87 4.26
CA PRO A 28 -7.73 -14.64 3.21
C PRO A 28 -8.37 -13.24 3.28
N LEU A 29 -8.69 -12.76 4.48
CA LEU A 29 -9.28 -11.42 4.68
C LEU A 29 -8.28 -10.32 4.31
N PHE A 30 -7.02 -10.48 4.68
CA PHE A 30 -5.94 -9.59 4.28
C PHE A 30 -5.79 -9.53 2.75
N ALA A 31 -5.78 -10.68 2.09
CA ALA A 31 -5.64 -10.78 0.64
C ALA A 31 -6.78 -10.07 -0.11
N VAL A 32 -8.03 -10.23 0.32
CA VAL A 32 -9.18 -9.52 -0.27
C VAL A 32 -9.03 -8.00 -0.13
N GLY A 33 -8.59 -7.54 1.05
CA GLY A 33 -8.35 -6.12 1.29
C GLY A 33 -7.22 -5.55 0.43
N GLU A 34 -6.16 -6.33 0.22
CA GLU A 34 -4.96 -5.95 -0.54
C GLU A 34 -5.27 -5.85 -2.03
N VAL A 35 -5.97 -6.84 -2.59
CA VAL A 35 -6.41 -6.82 -3.99
C VAL A 35 -7.31 -5.61 -4.26
N GLY A 36 -8.29 -5.35 -3.38
CA GLY A 36 -9.15 -4.17 -3.51
C GLY A 36 -8.38 -2.86 -3.48
N PHE A 37 -7.34 -2.76 -2.63
CA PHE A 37 -6.48 -1.57 -2.60
C PHE A 37 -5.70 -1.38 -3.90
N TRP A 38 -5.05 -2.42 -4.42
CA TRP A 38 -4.28 -2.32 -5.65
C TRP A 38 -5.14 -1.96 -6.87
N VAL A 39 -6.35 -2.53 -6.97
CA VAL A 39 -7.31 -2.18 -8.03
C VAL A 39 -7.68 -0.70 -7.98
N LEU A 40 -8.00 -0.19 -6.79
CA LEU A 40 -8.33 1.23 -6.60
C LEU A 40 -7.16 2.15 -6.98
N VAL A 41 -5.94 1.81 -6.55
CA VAL A 41 -4.74 2.62 -6.85
C VAL A 41 -4.46 2.68 -8.36
N ILE A 42 -4.63 1.57 -9.08
CA ILE A 42 -4.43 1.54 -10.54
C ILE A 42 -5.48 2.41 -11.24
N SER A 43 -6.75 2.33 -10.81
CA SER A 43 -7.82 3.21 -11.34
C SER A 43 -7.51 4.68 -11.09
N MET A 44 -7.12 5.04 -9.87
CA MET A 44 -6.77 6.43 -9.53
C MET A 44 -5.58 6.96 -10.33
N ARG A 45 -4.60 6.10 -10.65
CA ARG A 45 -3.47 6.49 -11.51
C ARG A 45 -3.94 6.82 -12.93
N ALA A 46 -4.87 6.04 -13.48
CA ALA A 46 -5.47 6.34 -14.77
C ALA A 46 -6.26 7.67 -14.72
N ASP A 47 -7.02 7.91 -13.64
CA ASP A 47 -7.76 9.15 -13.46
C ASP A 47 -6.85 10.39 -13.38
N VAL A 48 -5.68 10.27 -12.74
CA VAL A 48 -4.67 11.35 -12.70
C VAL A 48 -4.08 11.60 -14.09
N CYS A 49 -3.83 10.55 -14.88
CA CYS A 49 -3.37 10.70 -16.25
C CYS A 49 -4.41 11.42 -17.13
N ASP A 50 -5.68 11.04 -17.03
CA ASP A 50 -6.80 11.70 -17.73
C ASP A 50 -6.89 13.19 -17.33
N TRP A 51 -6.72 13.50 -16.04
CA TRP A 51 -6.75 14.88 -15.54
C TRP A 51 -5.55 15.72 -16.00
N ASP A 52 -4.35 15.14 -16.06
CA ASP A 52 -3.16 15.82 -16.60
C ASP A 52 -3.31 16.10 -18.11
N GLU A 53 -3.86 15.15 -18.87
CA GLU A 53 -4.17 15.34 -20.29
C GLU A 53 -5.19 16.46 -20.49
N TYR A 54 -6.22 16.53 -19.63
CA TYR A 54 -7.24 17.58 -19.68
C TYR A 54 -6.67 18.99 -19.52
N ASN A 55 -5.75 19.16 -18.56
CA ASN A 55 -5.15 20.46 -18.24
C ASN A 55 -4.03 20.86 -19.21
N THR A 56 -3.21 19.92 -19.65
CA THR A 56 -2.00 20.20 -20.44
C THR A 56 -2.18 19.97 -21.94
N GLY A 57 -3.22 19.22 -22.34
CA GLY A 57 -3.47 18.81 -23.71
C GLY A 57 -2.41 17.87 -24.29
N ARG A 58 -1.48 17.35 -23.47
CA ARG A 58 -0.42 16.44 -23.91
C ARG A 58 -0.57 15.09 -23.22
N ARG A 59 -0.49 14.01 -23.99
CA ARG A 59 -0.55 12.64 -23.46
C ARG A 59 0.81 12.26 -22.85
N ARG A 60 0.96 12.39 -21.53
CA ARG A 60 2.20 12.11 -20.76
C ARG A 60 2.10 10.89 -19.83
N GLU A 61 1.24 9.95 -20.18
CA GLU A 61 0.96 8.75 -19.39
C GLU A 61 2.23 7.95 -19.03
N GLY A 62 3.17 7.84 -19.98
CA GLY A 62 4.43 7.13 -19.77
C GLY A 62 5.31 7.75 -18.68
N THR A 63 5.44 9.08 -18.66
CA THR A 63 6.26 9.79 -17.65
C THR A 63 5.62 9.71 -16.27
N ILE A 64 4.29 9.86 -16.17
CA ILE A 64 3.55 9.76 -14.91
C ILE A 64 3.68 8.33 -14.35
N SER A 65 3.49 7.32 -15.19
CA SER A 65 3.64 5.91 -14.80
C SER A 65 5.08 5.59 -14.39
N ALA A 66 6.08 6.08 -15.11
CA ALA A 66 7.48 5.90 -14.76
C ALA A 66 7.82 6.52 -13.40
N ALA A 67 7.39 7.76 -13.16
CA ALA A 67 7.58 8.44 -11.87
C ALA A 67 6.90 7.68 -10.73
N ALA A 68 5.64 7.27 -10.91
CA ALA A 68 4.89 6.51 -9.90
C ALA A 68 5.59 5.18 -9.54
N ASN A 69 6.07 4.44 -10.55
CA ASN A 69 6.78 3.18 -10.31
C ASN A 69 8.15 3.40 -9.65
N TRP A 70 8.84 4.49 -9.97
CA TRP A 70 10.09 4.84 -9.30
C TRP A 70 9.87 5.17 -7.83
N THR A 71 8.82 5.92 -7.49
CA THR A 71 8.43 6.21 -6.11
C THR A 71 8.11 4.94 -5.33
N ILE A 72 7.42 3.96 -5.94
CA ILE A 72 7.17 2.64 -5.31
C ILE A 72 8.49 1.96 -4.97
N LYS A 73 9.43 1.90 -5.91
CA LYS A 73 10.73 1.25 -5.69
C LYS A 73 11.51 1.91 -4.57
N LEU A 74 11.54 3.25 -4.53
CA LEU A 74 12.14 3.98 -3.42
C LEU A 74 11.50 3.63 -2.08
N THR A 75 10.17 3.57 -2.05
CA THR A 75 9.42 3.25 -0.83
C THR A 75 9.72 1.84 -0.36
N ILE A 76 9.82 0.87 -1.27
CA ILE A 76 10.22 -0.51 -0.95
C ILE A 76 11.63 -0.55 -0.37
N SER A 77 12.60 0.10 -1.03
CA SER A 77 13.98 0.16 -0.53
C SER A 77 14.07 0.80 0.85
N ALA A 78 13.35 1.90 1.07
CA ALA A 78 13.28 2.56 2.37
C ALA A 78 12.61 1.68 3.43
N ALA A 79 11.54 0.95 3.07
CA ALA A 79 10.86 0.04 3.98
C ALA A 79 11.76 -1.13 4.41
N ILE A 80 12.56 -1.69 3.49
CA ILE A 80 13.52 -2.74 3.80
C ILE A 80 14.61 -2.22 4.75
N LEU A 81 15.16 -1.04 4.46
CA LEU A 81 16.18 -0.41 5.31
C LEU A 81 15.65 -0.15 6.72
N LEU A 82 14.47 0.47 6.83
CA LEU A 82 13.82 0.73 8.11
C LEU A 82 13.48 -0.57 8.85
N GLY A 83 13.03 -1.60 8.14
CA GLY A 83 12.78 -2.93 8.70
C GLY A 83 14.04 -3.55 9.31
N GLY A 84 15.18 -3.44 8.63
CA GLY A 84 16.49 -3.89 9.14
C GLY A 84 16.90 -3.15 10.43
N ILE A 85 16.79 -1.82 10.43
CA ILE A 85 17.09 -0.98 11.61
C ILE A 85 16.17 -1.33 12.78
N MET A 86 14.87 -1.53 12.54
CA MET A 86 13.92 -1.96 13.58
C MET A 86 14.26 -3.35 14.14
N LEU A 87 14.69 -4.29 13.29
CA LEU A 87 15.09 -5.63 13.74
C LEU A 87 16.35 -5.58 14.62
N GLU A 88 17.34 -4.79 14.23
CA GLU A 88 18.60 -4.66 14.97
C GLU A 88 18.41 -3.92 16.29
N HIS A 89 17.76 -2.75 16.29
CA HIS A 89 17.70 -1.88 17.48
C HIS A 89 16.49 -2.11 18.39
N TYR A 90 15.32 -2.47 17.83
CA TYR A 90 14.08 -2.58 18.61
C TYR A 90 13.77 -4.02 19.01
N VAL A 91 13.92 -4.96 18.08
CA VAL A 91 13.72 -6.39 18.35
C VAL A 91 14.94 -6.99 19.06
N ALA A 92 16.13 -6.40 18.88
CA ALA A 92 17.41 -6.91 19.40
C ALA A 92 17.58 -8.40 19.07
N PHE A 93 17.33 -8.74 17.80
CA PHE A 93 17.39 -10.11 17.34
C PHE A 93 18.84 -10.59 17.31
N ASP A 94 19.20 -11.50 18.22
CA ASP A 94 20.54 -12.08 18.26
C ASP A 94 20.66 -13.18 17.20
N ASN A 95 21.41 -12.89 16.13
CA ASN A 95 21.69 -13.80 15.03
C ASN A 95 22.83 -14.80 15.35
N ASN A 96 23.58 -14.59 16.44
CA ASN A 96 24.73 -15.43 16.80
C ASN A 96 24.37 -16.56 17.79
N LEU A 97 23.10 -16.69 18.14
CA LEU A 97 22.63 -17.76 19.02
C LEU A 97 22.77 -19.13 18.34
N PRO A 98 23.27 -20.16 19.06
CA PRO A 98 23.26 -21.53 18.57
C PRO A 98 21.85 -21.95 18.15
N GLN A 99 21.75 -22.75 17.11
CA GLN A 99 20.46 -23.24 16.61
C GLN A 99 19.73 -24.01 17.72
N GLY A 100 18.59 -23.49 18.18
CA GLY A 100 17.81 -24.03 19.30
C GLY A 100 17.99 -23.31 20.64
N ALA A 101 18.85 -22.29 20.73
CA ALA A 101 18.91 -21.42 21.89
C ALA A 101 17.73 -20.43 21.89
N GLU A 102 17.13 -20.22 23.07
CA GLU A 102 16.00 -19.31 23.23
C GLU A 102 16.45 -17.85 23.11
N GLN A 103 15.69 -17.07 22.33
CA GLN A 103 15.88 -15.62 22.29
C GLN A 103 15.39 -14.97 23.60
N MET A 104 15.75 -13.70 23.80
CA MET A 104 15.32 -12.96 24.99
C MET A 104 13.78 -13.03 25.17
N PRO A 105 13.30 -13.14 26.42
CA PRO A 105 11.87 -13.10 26.72
C PRO A 105 11.24 -11.83 26.12
N GLY A 106 10.19 -11.99 25.32
CA GLY A 106 9.48 -10.88 24.67
C GLY A 106 10.01 -10.46 23.30
N THR A 107 11.05 -11.11 22.76
CA THR A 107 11.51 -10.84 21.37
C THR A 107 10.43 -11.14 20.34
N MET A 108 9.64 -12.20 20.55
CA MET A 108 8.51 -12.53 19.67
C MET A 108 7.45 -11.42 19.66
N ASP A 109 7.05 -10.90 20.83
CA ASP A 109 6.06 -9.83 20.93
C ASP A 109 6.55 -8.54 20.26
N ARG A 110 7.83 -8.19 20.46
CA ARG A 110 8.47 -7.04 19.80
C ARG A 110 8.51 -7.21 18.28
N LEU A 111 8.75 -8.43 17.80
CA LEU A 111 8.75 -8.76 16.37
C LEU A 111 7.34 -8.64 15.77
N LEU A 112 6.31 -9.17 16.44
CA LEU A 112 4.92 -9.00 16.02
C LEU A 112 4.54 -7.51 15.95
N LEU A 113 4.92 -6.74 16.96
CA LEU A 113 4.63 -5.32 17.00
C LEU A 113 5.36 -4.57 15.89
N ALA A 114 6.64 -4.86 15.65
CA ALA A 114 7.41 -4.29 14.55
C ALA A 114 6.84 -4.66 13.17
N TYR A 115 6.26 -5.86 13.02
CA TYR A 115 5.63 -6.29 11.77
C TYR A 115 4.26 -5.64 11.52
N THR A 116 3.47 -5.42 12.56
CA THR A 116 2.07 -4.96 12.43
C THR A 116 1.89 -3.44 12.54
N MET A 117 2.68 -2.75 13.37
CA MET A 117 2.51 -1.31 13.60
C MET A 117 2.79 -0.44 12.36
N PRO A 118 3.93 -0.57 11.67
CA PRO A 118 4.25 0.32 10.55
C PRO A 118 3.21 0.26 9.41
N PRO A 119 2.71 -0.92 8.97
CA PRO A 119 1.63 -1.00 7.99
C PRO A 119 0.32 -0.35 8.45
N ILE A 120 -0.06 -0.51 9.74
CA ILE A 120 -1.28 0.12 10.28
C ILE A 120 -1.17 1.64 10.23
N ILE A 121 -0.04 2.21 10.65
CA ILE A 121 0.19 3.66 10.60
C ILE A 121 0.13 4.15 9.15
N ALA A 122 0.78 3.45 8.23
CA ALA A 122 0.77 3.79 6.80
C ALA A 122 -0.66 3.77 6.23
N LEU A 123 -1.50 2.80 6.61
CA LEU A 123 -2.89 2.73 6.18
C LEU A 123 -3.75 3.87 6.74
N ILE A 124 -3.53 4.29 7.99
CA ILE A 124 -4.23 5.43 8.59
C ILE A 124 -3.88 6.73 7.85
N VAL A 125 -2.59 6.94 7.57
CA VAL A 125 -2.13 8.10 6.79
C VAL A 125 -2.72 8.07 5.37
N ALA A 126 -2.72 6.91 4.72
CA ALA A 126 -3.30 6.76 3.39
C ALA A 126 -4.81 7.04 3.37
N LEU A 127 -5.56 6.58 4.37
CA LEU A 127 -6.99 6.90 4.54
C LEU A 127 -7.22 8.41 4.65
N PHE A 128 -6.38 9.11 5.43
CA PHE A 128 -6.48 10.56 5.57
C PHE A 128 -6.19 11.30 4.26
N LEU A 129 -5.19 10.86 3.50
CA LEU A 129 -4.86 11.46 2.19
C LEU A 129 -5.97 11.23 1.17
N ILE A 130 -6.54 10.02 1.13
CA ILE A 130 -7.68 9.70 0.25
C ILE A 130 -8.91 10.51 0.64
N ALA A 131 -9.16 10.74 1.94
CA ALA A 131 -10.27 11.58 2.38
C ALA A 131 -10.17 13.04 1.89
N LYS A 132 -8.95 13.51 1.61
CA LYS A 132 -8.69 14.84 1.01
C LYS A 132 -8.59 14.83 -0.52
N TYR A 133 -8.82 13.68 -1.16
CA TYR A 133 -8.66 13.53 -2.60
C TYR A 133 -9.78 14.28 -3.36
N PRO A 134 -9.44 15.28 -4.19
CA PRO A 134 -10.45 16.16 -4.81
C PRO A 134 -11.08 15.56 -6.08
N LEU A 135 -10.46 14.53 -6.67
CA LEU A 135 -10.90 13.88 -7.90
C LEU A 135 -12.00 12.86 -7.59
N THR A 136 -13.22 13.37 -7.51
CA THR A 136 -14.44 12.57 -7.35
C THR A 136 -14.88 11.98 -8.69
N GLU A 137 -15.64 10.88 -8.65
CA GLU A 137 -16.22 10.23 -9.84
C GLU A 137 -16.95 11.23 -10.75
N LYS A 138 -17.79 12.11 -10.17
CA LYS A 138 -18.51 13.15 -10.91
C LYS A 138 -17.59 14.11 -11.66
N CYS A 139 -16.43 14.45 -11.08
CA CYS A 139 -15.42 15.27 -11.72
C CYS A 139 -14.80 14.51 -12.90
N MET A 140 -14.41 13.26 -12.68
CA MET A 140 -13.79 12.41 -13.69
C MET A 140 -14.72 12.09 -14.87
N THR A 141 -16.02 11.88 -14.64
CA THR A 141 -16.99 11.68 -15.73
C THR A 141 -17.09 12.92 -16.63
N LYS A 142 -17.07 14.13 -16.04
CA LYS A 142 -17.08 15.38 -16.82
C LYS A 142 -15.80 15.55 -17.63
N VAL A 143 -14.65 15.31 -17.01
CA VAL A 143 -13.34 15.40 -17.68
C VAL A 143 -13.28 14.42 -18.86
N ARG A 144 -13.72 13.17 -18.67
CA ARG A 144 -13.77 12.17 -19.74
C ARG A 144 -14.70 12.58 -20.88
N ALA A 145 -15.92 13.03 -20.57
CA ALA A 145 -16.86 13.49 -21.58
C ALA A 145 -16.29 14.66 -22.41
N GLU A 146 -15.60 15.60 -21.78
CA GLU A 146 -14.99 16.73 -22.47
C GLU A 146 -13.76 16.32 -23.31
N LEU A 147 -12.94 15.38 -22.81
CA LEU A 147 -11.84 14.79 -23.58
C LEU A 147 -12.35 14.02 -24.80
N GLU A 148 -13.42 13.24 -24.66
CA GLU A 148 -14.07 12.52 -25.76
C GLU A 148 -14.63 13.49 -26.80
N GLN A 149 -15.22 14.62 -26.39
CA GLN A 149 -15.66 15.66 -27.33
C GLN A 149 -14.48 16.32 -28.07
N ARG A 150 -13.33 16.50 -27.41
CA ARG A 150 -12.11 17.04 -28.05
C ARG A 150 -11.51 16.02 -29.02
N ARG A 151 -11.53 14.73 -28.68
CA ARG A 151 -11.07 13.61 -29.53
C ARG A 151 -12.05 13.32 -30.69
N GLY A 152 -13.34 13.51 -30.50
CA GLY A 152 -14.36 13.43 -31.56
C GLY A 152 -14.28 14.55 -32.59
N LYS A 153 -13.44 15.57 -32.34
CA LYS A 153 -13.16 16.68 -33.25
C LYS A 153 -11.81 16.56 -33.98
N THR A 154 -11.08 15.45 -33.86
CA THR A 154 -9.95 15.21 -34.78
C THR A 154 -10.48 14.87 -36.17
N VAL A 155 -10.55 15.95 -36.94
CA VAL A 155 -10.76 16.16 -38.37
C VAL A 155 -10.15 15.05 -39.25
N ASP A 156 -10.97 14.63 -40.23
CA ASP A 156 -10.59 14.16 -41.57
C ASP A 156 -9.30 14.85 -42.07
N THR A 157 -8.20 14.12 -42.11
CA THR A 157 -7.06 14.42 -43.00
C THR A 157 -6.49 13.13 -43.56
#